data_AF-A0A183DXJ0-F1
#
_entry.id   AF-A0A183DXJ0-F1
#
_cell.length_a   1.000
_cell.length_b   1.000
_cell.length_c   1.000
_cell.angle_alpha   90.00
_cell.angle_beta   90.00
_cell.angle_gamma   90.00
#
_symmetry.space_group_name_H-M   'P 1'
#
loop_
_entity.id
_entity.type
_entity.pdbx_description
1 polymer ?
#
loop_
_entity_poly.entity_id
_entity_poly.type
_entity_poly.pdbx_seq_one_letter_code
_entity_poly.pdbx_strand_id
1 'polypeptide(L)'
;MAEQTERAFQKQPTVFLNNKLRTLGIGKKAKKDIRYVRNAITGTYIDKKCPFTGNVSIRGRILTGVVVKMKMQRTIVIRRDYLHFVKKYRRYEKRHRNMSVHCSPAFRLIFSFFKIK
;
A
#
# COMPACT_ATOMS: atom_id res chain seq x y z
N MET A 1 -12.14 -1.74 -16.36
CA MET A 1 -12.54 -0.36 -16.04
C MET A 1 -12.19 -0.11 -14.59
N ALA A 2 -11.70 1.07 -14.22
CA ALA A 2 -11.61 1.41 -12.79
C ALA A 2 -13.02 1.28 -12.21
N GLU A 3 -13.22 0.44 -11.20
CA GLU A 3 -14.53 0.24 -10.58
C GLU A 3 -14.95 1.53 -9.89
N GLN A 4 -15.76 2.32 -10.59
CA GLN A 4 -16.42 3.50 -10.07
C GLN A 4 -17.56 3.06 -9.15
N THR A 5 -17.21 2.68 -7.91
CA THR A 5 -18.18 2.19 -6.93
C THR A 5 -18.88 3.32 -6.17
N GLU A 6 -18.25 4.49 -6.08
CA GLU A 6 -18.78 5.65 -5.38
C GLU A 6 -19.62 6.54 -6.30
N ARG A 7 -20.50 7.37 -5.73
CA ARG A 7 -21.30 8.36 -6.50
C ARG A 7 -20.44 9.46 -7.14
N ALA A 8 -19.31 9.79 -6.52
CA ALA A 8 -18.40 10.83 -7.01
C ALA A 8 -17.36 10.24 -7.97
N PHE A 9 -17.20 10.84 -9.16
CA PHE A 9 -16.23 10.37 -10.16
C PHE A 9 -14.80 10.36 -9.62
N GLN A 10 -14.19 9.18 -9.59
CA GLN A 10 -12.84 8.96 -9.12
C GLN A 10 -11.86 9.25 -10.26
N LYS A 11 -10.96 10.21 -10.05
CA LYS A 11 -9.86 10.53 -10.96
C LYS A 11 -8.61 10.92 -10.18
N GLN A 12 -7.44 10.73 -10.80
CA GLN A 12 -6.21 11.33 -10.29
C GLN A 12 -6.26 12.85 -10.53
N PRO A 13 -6.00 13.69 -9.51
CA PRO A 13 -6.14 15.14 -9.64
C PRO A 13 -5.13 15.72 -10.65
N THR A 14 -3.95 15.14 -10.74
CA THR A 14 -2.86 15.61 -11.62
C THR A 14 -2.99 15.13 -13.07
N VAL A 15 -3.85 14.13 -13.34
CA VAL A 15 -3.93 13.51 -14.68
C VAL A 15 -5.22 13.94 -15.37
N PHE A 16 -5.07 14.75 -16.42
CA PHE A 16 -6.17 15.08 -17.31
C PHE A 16 -6.46 13.90 -18.25
N LEU A 17 -7.69 13.36 -18.17
CA LEU A 17 -8.10 12.17 -18.93
C LEU A 17 -8.49 12.50 -20.37
N ASN A 18 -9.06 13.68 -20.63
CA ASN A 18 -9.61 14.06 -21.94
C ASN A 18 -8.54 14.65 -22.90
N ASN A 19 -7.33 14.08 -22.90
CA ASN A 19 -6.26 14.52 -23.79
C ASN A 19 -6.26 13.69 -25.08
N LYS A 20 -6.82 14.26 -26.16
CA LYS A 20 -6.89 13.64 -27.49
C LYS A 20 -5.53 13.18 -28.03
N LEU A 21 -4.43 13.84 -27.67
CA LEU A 21 -3.08 13.46 -28.11
C LEU A 21 -2.58 12.19 -27.40
N ARG A 22 -2.93 12.01 -26.12
CA ARG A 22 -2.59 10.80 -25.36
C ARG A 22 -3.41 9.58 -25.79
N THR A 23 -4.68 9.77 -26.14
CA THR A 23 -5.54 8.69 -26.66
C THR A 23 -5.05 8.18 -28.01
N LEU A 24 -4.49 9.08 -28.83
CA LEU A 24 -3.86 8.75 -30.12
C LEU A 24 -2.43 8.19 -29.99
N GLY A 25 -1.89 8.11 -28.77
CA GLY A 25 -0.56 7.54 -28.50
C GLY A 25 0.63 8.40 -28.88
N ILE A 26 0.41 9.65 -29.29
CA ILE A 26 1.44 10.59 -29.76
C ILE A 26 2.12 11.24 -28.54
N GLY A 27 3.46 11.20 -28.47
CA GLY A 27 4.25 11.89 -27.45
C GLY A 27 4.42 11.19 -26.10
N LYS A 28 4.41 9.84 -26.05
CA LYS A 28 4.70 9.09 -24.81
C LYS A 28 6.13 9.35 -24.33
N LYS A 29 6.30 10.14 -23.26
CA LYS A 29 7.59 10.26 -22.56
C LYS A 29 7.98 8.91 -21.94
N ALA A 30 9.26 8.55 -22.04
CA ALA A 30 9.81 7.35 -21.43
C ALA A 30 9.50 7.31 -19.91
N LYS A 31 9.07 6.15 -19.43
CA LYS A 31 8.81 5.95 -17.99
C LYS A 31 10.15 5.96 -17.26
N LYS A 32 10.32 6.85 -16.27
CA LYS A 32 11.48 6.80 -15.36
C LYS A 32 11.41 5.51 -14.56
N ASP A 33 12.52 4.78 -14.51
CA ASP A 33 12.64 3.50 -13.81
C ASP A 33 12.79 3.75 -12.31
N ILE A 34 11.65 3.99 -11.65
CA ILE A 34 11.54 3.97 -10.20
C ILE A 34 11.07 2.57 -9.82
N ARG A 35 11.58 2.00 -8.72
CA ARG A 35 11.19 0.69 -8.16
C ARG A 35 9.71 0.67 -7.71
N TYR A 36 8.79 0.84 -8.64
CA TYR A 36 7.36 0.71 -8.43
C TYR A 36 6.98 -0.76 -8.48
N VAL A 37 5.99 -1.12 -7.67
CA VAL A 37 5.27 -2.38 -7.86
C VAL A 37 4.70 -2.36 -9.28
N ARG A 38 4.94 -3.39 -10.10
CA ARG A 38 4.46 -3.47 -11.50
C ARG A 38 2.97 -3.11 -11.63
N ASN A 39 2.16 -3.57 -10.67
CA ASN A 39 0.73 -3.30 -10.57
C ASN A 39 0.38 -1.82 -10.32
N ALA A 40 1.27 -1.01 -9.76
CA ALA A 40 1.01 0.42 -9.57
C ALA A 40 1.06 1.19 -10.89
N ILE A 41 1.81 0.70 -11.89
CA ILE A 41 1.93 1.32 -13.21
C ILE A 41 0.81 0.83 -14.15
N THR A 42 0.49 -0.47 -14.09
CA THR A 42 -0.48 -1.10 -14.98
C THR A 42 -1.91 -1.13 -14.43
N GLY A 43 -2.06 -1.05 -13.11
CA GLY A 43 -3.35 -1.12 -12.43
C GLY A 43 -4.22 0.10 -12.68
N THR A 44 -5.52 -0.14 -12.78
CA THR A 44 -6.56 0.88 -13.02
C THR A 44 -7.30 1.25 -11.73
N TYR A 45 -6.59 1.30 -10.59
CA TYR A 45 -7.19 1.70 -9.30
C TYR A 45 -6.92 3.18 -9.02
N ILE A 46 -7.84 3.81 -8.27
CA ILE A 46 -7.71 5.21 -7.87
C ILE A 46 -7.74 5.29 -6.35
N ASP A 47 -6.61 5.69 -5.77
CA ASP A 47 -6.45 5.85 -4.33
C ASP A 47 -5.58 7.08 -4.03
N LYS A 48 -6.19 8.07 -3.36
CA LYS A 48 -5.52 9.32 -2.97
C LYS A 48 -4.45 9.09 -1.89
N LYS A 49 -4.60 8.03 -1.07
CA LYS A 49 -3.70 7.71 0.04
C LYS A 49 -2.56 6.76 -0.37
N CYS A 50 -2.56 6.28 -1.61
CA CYS A 50 -1.51 5.41 -2.13
C CYS A 50 -0.16 6.16 -2.16
N PRO A 51 0.94 5.55 -1.68
CA PRO A 51 2.26 6.18 -1.71
C PRO A 51 2.89 6.26 -3.11
N PHE A 52 2.34 5.56 -4.11
CA PHE A 52 2.89 5.52 -5.47
C PHE A 52 2.13 6.43 -6.44
N THR A 53 0.80 6.38 -6.41
CA THR A 53 -0.09 7.04 -7.38
C THR A 53 -0.86 8.21 -6.78
N GLY A 54 -0.75 8.43 -5.47
CA GLY A 54 -1.39 9.51 -4.73
C GLY A 54 -0.41 10.63 -4.34
N ASN A 55 -0.84 11.50 -3.41
CA ASN A 55 -0.04 12.65 -2.95
C ASN A 55 0.76 12.36 -1.66
N VAL A 56 0.88 11.10 -1.25
CA VAL A 56 1.51 10.71 0.01
C VAL A 56 2.96 10.33 -0.24
N SER A 57 3.90 11.08 0.34
CA SER A 57 5.32 10.72 0.34
C SER A 57 5.68 9.83 1.53
N ILE A 58 6.53 8.83 1.29
CA ILE A 58 7.10 7.97 2.35
C ILE A 58 8.14 8.79 3.10
N ARG A 59 7.98 8.91 4.43
CA ARG A 59 8.83 9.73 5.30
C ARG A 59 8.88 9.16 6.72
N GLY A 60 9.96 9.41 7.43
CA GLY A 60 10.17 8.91 8.79
C GLY A 60 10.72 7.47 8.84
N ARG A 61 10.25 6.68 9.81
CA ARG A 61 10.80 5.35 10.12
C ARG A 61 10.18 4.26 9.23
N ILE A 62 11.01 3.36 8.71
CA ILE A 62 10.57 2.13 8.01
C ILE A 62 10.45 1.01 9.03
N LEU A 63 9.28 0.38 9.10
CA LEU A 63 8.96 -0.64 10.09
C LEU A 63 8.56 -1.94 9.41
N THR A 64 9.04 -3.06 9.95
CA THR A 64 8.71 -4.42 9.52
C THR A 64 7.81 -5.11 10.55
N GLY A 65 6.87 -5.93 10.09
CA GLY A 65 6.00 -6.69 10.98
C GLY A 65 5.13 -7.67 10.21
N VAL A 66 4.38 -8.50 10.94
CA VAL A 66 3.51 -9.53 10.37
C VAL A 66 2.09 -9.00 10.25
N VAL A 67 1.42 -9.28 9.14
CA VAL A 67 0.02 -8.89 8.93
C VAL A 67 -0.89 -9.85 9.71
N VAL A 68 -1.73 -9.32 10.61
CA VAL A 68 -2.63 -10.14 11.44
C VAL A 68 -4.04 -10.17 10.88
N LYS A 69 -4.56 -9.01 10.45
CA LYS A 69 -5.94 -8.88 9.97
C LYS A 69 -5.99 -7.97 8.75
N MET A 70 -6.84 -8.32 7.79
CA MET A 70 -7.12 -7.53 6.59
C MET A 70 -8.62 -7.36 6.34
N LYS A 71 -9.43 -7.35 7.40
CA LYS A 71 -10.90 -7.26 7.27
C LYS A 71 -11.39 -5.89 6.80
N MET A 72 -10.56 -4.85 6.93
CA MET A 72 -10.93 -3.49 6.58
C MET A 72 -10.57 -3.20 5.12
N GLN A 73 -11.37 -2.38 4.45
CA GLN A 73 -11.06 -1.94 3.10
C GLN A 73 -9.80 -1.06 3.09
N ARG A 74 -8.83 -1.43 2.23
CA ARG A 74 -7.58 -0.67 1.96
C ARG A 74 -6.69 -0.41 3.20
N THR A 75 -6.92 -1.08 4.33
CA THR A 75 -6.14 -0.93 5.57
C THR A 75 -5.87 -2.30 6.19
N ILE A 76 -4.65 -2.51 6.69
CA ILE A 76 -4.22 -3.75 7.33
C ILE A 76 -3.75 -3.47 8.77
N VAL A 77 -3.88 -4.46 9.64
CA VAL A 77 -3.32 -4.41 10.99
C VAL A 77 -2.05 -5.24 11.03
N ILE A 78 -0.93 -4.57 11.28
CA ILE A 78 0.38 -5.19 11.44
C ILE A 78 0.66 -5.38 12.94
N ARG A 79 1.22 -6.53 13.29
CA ARG A 79 1.73 -6.82 14.63
C ARG A 79 3.24 -6.85 14.62
N ARG A 80 3.83 -6.23 15.64
CA ARG A 80 5.26 -6.27 15.91
C ARG A 80 5.47 -6.88 17.29
N ASP A 81 6.14 -8.02 17.32
CA ASP A 81 6.62 -8.63 18.54
C ASP A 81 8.00 -8.04 18.87
N TYR A 82 8.24 -7.72 20.14
CA TYR A 82 9.54 -7.28 20.63
C TYR A 82 9.77 -7.82 22.05
N LEU A 83 11.04 -7.97 22.41
CA LEU A 83 11.44 -8.42 23.74
C LEU A 83 11.74 -7.19 24.59
N HIS A 84 11.06 -7.06 25.73
CA HIS A 84 11.30 -6.00 26.71
C HIS A 84 12.16 -6.55 27.84
N PHE A 85 13.22 -5.84 28.23
CA PHE A 85 14.13 -6.28 29.28
C PHE A 85 13.67 -5.79 30.66
N VAL A 86 13.49 -6.70 31.61
CA VAL A 86 13.12 -6.38 32.99
C VAL A 86 14.37 -6.38 33.86
N LYS A 87 14.87 -5.18 34.20
CA LYS A 87 16.13 -4.98 34.93
C LYS A 87 16.20 -5.75 36.25
N LYS A 88 15.11 -5.75 37.03
CA LYS A 88 15.04 -6.44 38.34
C LYS A 88 15.34 -7.94 38.26
N TYR A 89 14.87 -8.60 37.20
CA TYR A 89 14.98 -10.05 37.06
C TYR A 89 16.04 -10.48 36.03
N ARG A 90 16.70 -9.51 35.36
CA ARG A 90 17.66 -9.75 34.26
C ARG A 90 17.13 -10.69 33.17
N ARG A 91 15.81 -10.63 32.89
CA ARG A 91 15.10 -11.48 31.92
C ARG A 91 14.36 -10.64 30.89
N TYR A 92 14.05 -11.25 29.74
CA TYR A 92 13.22 -10.63 28.70
C TYR A 92 11.79 -11.14 28.77
N GLU A 93 10.81 -10.24 28.59
CA GLU A 93 9.41 -10.58 28.39
C GLU A 93 9.01 -10.31 26.93
N LYS A 94 8.18 -11.18 26.35
CA LYS A 94 7.66 -10.99 25.00
C LYS A 94 6.46 -10.06 25.04
N ARG A 95 6.55 -8.92 24.35
CA ARG A 95 5.45 -7.96 24.17
C ARG A 95 5.11 -7.84 22.69
N HIS A 96 3.90 -7.37 22.43
CA HIS A 96 3.48 -7.06 21.07
C HIS A 96 2.74 -5.72 21.03
N ARG A 97 2.82 -5.06 19.88
CA ARG A 97 2.00 -3.88 19.56
C ARG A 97 1.35 -4.07 18.20
N ASN A 98 0.07 -3.69 18.12
CA ASN A 98 -0.70 -3.70 16.88
C ASN A 98 -0.77 -2.28 16.33
N MET A 99 -0.59 -2.14 15.03
CA MET A 99 -0.63 -0.85 14.33
C MET A 99 -1.47 -0.99 13.07
N SER A 100 -2.35 -0.01 12.83
CA SER A 100 -3.10 0.12 11.59
C SER A 100 -2.22 0.78 10.52
N VAL A 101 -2.13 0.18 9.34
CA VAL A 101 -1.32 0.65 8.22
C VAL A 101 -2.15 0.65 6.95
N HIS A 102 -2.02 1.72 6.16
CA HIS A 102 -2.67 1.83 4.86
C HIS A 102 -2.08 0.79 3.89
N CYS A 103 -2.95 0.07 3.18
CA CYS A 103 -2.54 -0.86 2.13
C CYS A 103 -3.07 -0.38 0.78
N SER A 104 -2.15 0.04 -0.09
CA SER A 104 -2.49 0.39 -1.46
C SER A 104 -3.02 -0.83 -2.23
N PRO A 105 -4.04 -0.67 -3.10
CA PRO A 105 -4.53 -1.74 -3.98
C PRO A 105 -3.47 -2.30 -4.96
N ALA A 106 -2.30 -1.65 -5.10
CA ALA A 106 -1.18 -2.17 -5.87
C ALA A 106 -0.65 -3.50 -5.34
N PHE A 107 -0.74 -3.70 -4.03
CA PHE A 107 -0.28 -4.91 -3.38
C PHE A 107 -1.38 -5.98 -3.47
N ARG A 108 -1.12 -7.04 -4.25
CA ARG A 108 -1.96 -8.25 -4.22
C ARG A 108 -1.62 -9.01 -2.95
N LEU A 109 -2.36 -8.73 -1.89
CA LEU A 109 -2.27 -9.50 -0.65
C LEU A 109 -3.10 -10.78 -0.81
N ILE A 110 -2.50 -11.80 -1.43
CA ILE A 110 -3.07 -13.13 -1.46
C ILE A 110 -2.79 -13.75 -0.09
N PHE A 111 -3.84 -14.03 0.68
CA PHE A 111 -3.76 -14.94 1.82
C PHE A 111 -3.52 -16.36 1.27
N SER A 112 -2.28 -16.68 0.95
CA SER A 112 -1.85 -18.06 1.04
C SER A 112 -1.61 -18.32 2.51
N PHE A 113 -2.64 -18.81 3.21
CA PHE A 113 -2.44 -19.72 4.33
C PHE A 113 -1.61 -20.91 3.81
N PHE A 114 -0.29 -20.75 3.68
CA PHE A 114 0.61 -21.89 3.63
C PHE A 114 1.05 -22.15 5.06
N LYS A 115 0.09 -22.66 5.83
CA LYS A 115 0.35 -23.53 6.96
C LYS A 115 0.77 -24.87 6.34
N ILE A 116 2.04 -25.00 5.95
CA ILE A 116 2.66 -26.32 5.79
C ILE A 116 3.04 -26.75 7.21
N LYS A 117 2.33 -27.75 7.69
CA LYS A 117 2.93 -28.83 8.45
C LYS A 117 4.03 -29.45 7.61
#